data_AF-A0A2W4RK40-F1
#
_entry.id   AF-A0A2W4RK40-F1
#
_cell.length_a   1.000
_cell.length_b   1.000
_cell.length_c   1.000
_cell.angle_alpha   90.00
_cell.angle_beta   90.00
_cell.angle_gamma   90.00
#
_symmetry.space_group_name_H-M   'P 1'
#
loop_
_entity.id
_entity.type
_entity.pdbx_description
1 polymer ?
#
loop_
_entity_poly.entity_id
_entity_poly.type
_entity_poly.pdbx_seq_one_letter_code
_entity_poly.pdbx_strand_id
1 'polypeptide(L)'
;MPSCCKQVREFVDFGKHLHGKLKELYDDLNEHAQLERVKMLLDFLSRHEHHMEESLARFEKESRRGILEAWLEYSPGLDVEAAMNKFHLPENPTSDEIIQIALDFDDTLVNLYKEVAEKANDSQTKAVFKNLLQLEEKEKIQVARAAMMLWDM
;
A
#
# COMPACT_ATOMS: atom_id res chain seq x y z
N MET A 1 16.23 -14.43 -20.62
CA MET A 1 15.77 -15.38 -19.57
C MET A 1 14.30 -15.08 -19.34
N PRO A 2 13.36 -16.05 -19.27
CA PRO A 2 11.95 -15.71 -19.17
C PRO A 2 11.64 -15.27 -17.75
N SER A 3 11.83 -13.98 -17.46
CA SER A 3 11.52 -13.32 -16.18
C SER A 3 10.01 -13.08 -15.99
N CYS A 4 9.16 -13.97 -16.49
CA CYS A 4 7.74 -13.68 -16.76
C CYS A 4 6.77 -14.14 -15.64
N CYS A 5 7.21 -14.95 -14.69
CA CYS A 5 6.33 -15.49 -13.64
C CYS A 5 6.76 -14.99 -12.26
N LYS A 6 5.79 -14.52 -11.48
CA LYS A 6 5.97 -14.06 -10.09
C LYS A 6 5.15 -14.91 -9.14
N GLN A 7 5.65 -15.14 -7.93
CA GLN A 7 4.90 -15.86 -6.90
C GLN A 7 3.96 -14.91 -6.16
N VAL A 8 2.86 -15.44 -5.61
CA VAL A 8 1.94 -14.68 -4.74
C VAL A 8 2.70 -13.98 -3.60
N ARG A 9 3.71 -14.65 -3.01
CA ARG A 9 4.57 -14.06 -1.97
C ARG A 9 5.21 -12.75 -2.42
N GLU A 10 5.69 -12.66 -3.66
CA GLU A 10 6.37 -11.45 -4.14
C GLU A 10 5.46 -10.21 -4.14
N PHE A 11 4.14 -10.39 -4.32
CA PHE A 11 3.17 -9.29 -4.25
C PHE A 11 2.89 -8.87 -2.81
N VAL A 12 2.81 -9.84 -1.90
CA VAL A 12 2.65 -9.56 -0.47
C VAL A 12 3.90 -8.84 0.06
N ASP A 13 5.08 -9.29 -0.33
CA ASP A 13 6.35 -8.63 0.01
C ASP A 13 6.47 -7.24 -0.63
N PHE A 14 6.02 -7.07 -1.87
CA PHE A 14 5.94 -5.76 -2.50
C PHE A 14 5.06 -4.79 -1.70
N GLY A 15 3.84 -5.21 -1.33
CA GLY A 15 2.93 -4.40 -0.52
C GLY A 15 3.55 -4.02 0.83
N LYS A 16 4.11 -5.00 1.55
CA LYS A 16 4.82 -4.77 2.83
C LYS A 16 5.91 -3.71 2.70
N HIS A 17 6.80 -3.87 1.71
CA HIS A 17 7.90 -2.92 1.51
C HIS A 17 7.40 -1.54 1.10
N LEU A 18 6.33 -1.45 0.30
CA LEU A 18 5.75 -0.16 -0.08
C LEU A 18 5.19 0.57 1.15
N HIS A 19 4.37 -0.09 1.98
CA HIS A 19 3.88 0.52 3.22
C HIS A 19 5.02 0.92 4.17
N GLY A 20 6.05 0.08 4.30
CA GLY A 20 7.24 0.43 5.09
C GLY A 20 7.94 1.70 4.58
N LYS A 21 8.05 1.87 3.25
CA LYS A 21 8.61 3.07 2.64
C LYS A 21 7.74 4.31 2.80
N LEU A 22 6.42 4.16 2.77
CA LEU A 22 5.48 5.25 3.03
C LEU A 22 5.55 5.71 4.48
N LYS A 23 5.65 4.76 5.41
CA LYS A 23 5.88 5.07 6.82
C LYS A 23 7.15 5.91 7.00
N GLU A 24 8.28 5.48 6.43
CA GLU A 24 9.54 6.22 6.48
C GLU A 24 9.38 7.64 5.90
N LEU A 25 8.73 7.76 4.74
CA LEU A 25 8.45 9.05 4.11
C LEU A 25 7.63 9.98 5.02
N TYR A 26 6.56 9.48 5.64
CA TYR A 26 5.71 10.28 6.51
C TYR A 26 6.41 10.68 7.82
N ASP A 27 7.23 9.79 8.39
CA ASP A 27 8.07 10.11 9.54
C ASP A 27 9.06 11.24 9.21
N ASP A 28 9.77 11.15 8.07
CA ASP A 28 10.73 12.16 7.61
C ASP A 28 10.07 13.52 7.36
N LEU A 29 8.87 13.55 6.77
CA LEU A 29 8.11 14.79 6.56
C LEU A 29 7.68 15.40 7.91
N ASN A 30 7.35 14.57 8.89
CA ASN A 30 6.88 15.03 10.20
C ASN A 30 7.99 15.73 10.99
N GLU A 31 9.25 15.31 10.82
CA GLU A 31 10.41 15.97 11.44
C GLU A 31 10.56 17.44 11.01
N HIS A 32 10.14 17.77 9.78
CA HIS A 32 10.30 19.10 9.18
C HIS A 32 9.02 19.95 9.21
N ALA A 33 7.86 19.31 9.40
CA ALA A 33 6.57 19.97 9.45
C ALA A 33 6.51 21.04 10.56
N GLN A 34 5.97 22.22 10.24
CA GLN A 34 5.83 23.33 11.19
C GLN A 34 4.40 23.47 11.73
N LEU A 35 3.41 23.03 10.94
CA LEU A 35 2.00 23.17 11.29
C LEU A 35 1.53 21.94 12.07
N GLU A 36 0.95 22.17 13.25
CA GLU A 36 0.46 21.09 14.13
C GLU A 36 -0.52 20.15 13.42
N ARG A 37 -1.43 20.70 12.62
CA ARG A 37 -2.38 19.91 11.83
C ARG A 37 -1.67 18.96 10.85
N VAL A 38 -0.60 19.41 10.21
CA VAL A 38 0.20 18.60 9.29
C VAL A 38 0.92 17.48 10.05
N LYS A 39 1.46 17.78 11.24
CA LYS A 39 2.07 16.76 12.11
C LYS A 39 1.09 15.68 12.53
N MET A 40 -0.11 16.07 12.95
CA MET A 40 -1.16 15.13 13.33
C MET A 40 -1.56 14.22 12.17
N LEU A 41 -1.67 14.78 10.96
CA LEU A 41 -1.97 14.01 9.75
C LEU A 41 -0.84 13.01 9.43
N LEU A 42 0.41 13.46 9.44
CA LEU A 42 1.58 12.62 9.14
C LEU A 42 1.76 11.51 10.18
N ASP A 43 1.56 11.79 11.46
CA ASP A 43 1.57 10.78 12.52
C ASP A 43 0.45 9.74 12.36
N PHE A 44 -0.75 10.18 11.97
CA PHE A 44 -1.85 9.27 11.65
C PHE A 44 -1.49 8.36 10.47
N LEU A 45 -0.97 8.93 9.38
CA LEU A 45 -0.58 8.17 8.18
C LEU A 45 0.56 7.20 8.48
N SER A 46 1.62 7.62 9.17
CA SER A 46 2.72 6.72 9.58
C SER A 46 2.22 5.52 10.39
N ARG A 47 1.33 5.75 11.36
CA ARG A 47 0.71 4.66 12.13
C ARG A 47 -0.18 3.74 11.27
N HIS A 48 -0.88 4.32 10.31
CA HIS A 48 -1.70 3.57 9.35
C HIS A 48 -0.84 2.64 8.48
N GLU A 49 0.23 3.17 7.88
CA GLU A 49 1.14 2.38 7.05
C GLU A 49 1.81 1.26 7.83
N HIS A 50 2.21 1.53 9.07
CA HIS A 50 2.78 0.50 9.94
C HIS A 50 1.76 -0.62 10.23
N HIS A 51 0.50 -0.27 10.49
CA HIS A 51 -0.56 -1.26 10.68
C HIS A 51 -0.79 -2.12 9.42
N MET A 52 -0.66 -1.53 8.23
CA MET A 52 -0.78 -2.25 6.96
C MET A 52 0.38 -3.23 6.74
N GLU A 53 1.61 -2.78 6.96
CA GLU A 53 2.81 -3.63 6.93
C GLU A 53 2.64 -4.84 7.87
N GLU A 54 2.23 -4.61 9.12
CA GLU A 54 1.99 -5.68 10.08
C GLU A 54 0.86 -6.63 9.65
N SER A 55 -0.21 -6.09 9.06
CA SER A 55 -1.36 -6.88 8.62
C SER A 55 -0.99 -7.80 7.47
N LEU A 56 -0.18 -7.32 6.52
CA LEU A 56 0.36 -8.16 5.45
C LEU A 56 1.38 -9.17 5.96
N ALA A 57 2.22 -8.82 6.95
CA ALA A 57 3.14 -9.77 7.59
C ALA A 57 2.38 -10.89 8.33
N ARG A 58 1.28 -10.57 9.02
CA ARG A 58 0.38 -11.56 9.61
C ARG A 58 -0.28 -12.43 8.55
N PHE A 59 -0.79 -11.84 7.47
CA PHE A 59 -1.36 -12.56 6.34
C PHE A 59 -0.37 -13.57 5.74
N GLU A 60 0.89 -13.17 5.53
CA GLU A 60 1.94 -14.07 5.03
C GLU A 60 2.17 -15.25 5.99
N LYS A 61 2.25 -14.99 7.30
CA LYS A 61 2.50 -16.02 8.31
C LYS A 61 1.34 -17.01 8.45
N GLU A 62 0.11 -16.55 8.31
CA GLU A 62 -1.11 -17.36 8.45
C GLU A 62 -1.51 -18.07 7.15
N SER A 63 -1.04 -17.58 6.01
CA SER A 63 -1.30 -18.17 4.71
C SER A 63 -0.65 -19.54 4.56
N ARG A 64 -1.36 -20.47 3.92
CA ARG A 64 -0.81 -21.80 3.62
C ARG A 64 0.37 -21.64 2.66
N ARG A 65 1.51 -22.27 2.98
CA ARG A 65 2.75 -22.20 2.20
C ARG A 65 2.54 -22.43 0.69
N GLY A 66 1.70 -23.39 0.32
CA GLY A 66 1.42 -23.70 -1.10
C GLY A 66 0.70 -22.59 -1.87
N ILE A 67 -0.04 -21.70 -1.19
CA ILE A 67 -0.70 -20.56 -1.82
C ILE A 67 0.31 -19.43 -2.07
N LEU A 68 1.22 -19.18 -1.12
CA LEU A 68 2.26 -18.15 -1.27
C LEU A 68 3.28 -18.51 -2.36
N GLU A 69 3.54 -19.80 -2.54
CA GLU A 69 4.47 -20.33 -3.55
C GLU A 69 3.79 -20.55 -4.92
N ALA A 70 2.49 -20.24 -5.05
CA ALA A 70 1.78 -20.31 -6.32
C ALA A 70 2.32 -19.28 -7.31
N TRP A 71 2.51 -19.70 -8.56
CA TRP A 71 3.05 -18.89 -9.64
C TRP A 71 1.92 -18.24 -10.43
N LEU A 72 2.07 -16.95 -10.72
CA LEU A 72 1.22 -16.23 -11.64
C LEU A 72 1.80 -16.27 -13.04
N GLU A 73 0.96 -16.59 -14.02
CA GLU A 73 1.27 -16.51 -15.46
C GLU A 73 1.35 -15.05 -15.93
N TYR A 74 0.64 -14.15 -15.26
CA TYR A 74 0.70 -12.71 -15.47
C TYR A 74 1.53 -12.06 -14.35
N SER A 75 2.61 -11.37 -14.74
CA SER A 75 3.52 -10.68 -13.83
C SER A 75 3.58 -9.19 -14.16
N PRO A 76 2.79 -8.32 -13.50
CA PRO A 76 3.05 -6.89 -13.53
C PRO A 76 4.42 -6.59 -12.89
N GLY A 77 5.01 -5.45 -13.23
CA GLY A 77 6.25 -5.00 -12.61
C GLY A 77 6.04 -4.72 -11.12
N LEU A 78 6.86 -5.33 -10.26
CA LEU A 78 6.91 -5.06 -8.82
C LEU A 78 8.20 -4.29 -8.54
N ASP A 79 8.09 -2.98 -8.42
CA ASP A 79 9.22 -2.10 -8.19
C ASP A 79 8.78 -0.98 -7.24
N VAL A 80 9.24 -1.07 -6.00
CA VAL A 80 8.90 -0.12 -4.93
C VAL A 80 9.49 1.24 -5.23
N GLU A 81 10.71 1.32 -5.75
CA GLU A 81 11.34 2.60 -6.09
C GLU A 81 10.59 3.27 -7.23
N ALA A 82 10.21 2.52 -8.26
CA ALA A 82 9.38 3.05 -9.34
C ALA A 82 8.00 3.49 -8.87
N ALA A 83 7.41 2.80 -7.88
CA ALA A 83 6.15 3.22 -7.27
C ALA A 83 6.31 4.52 -6.47
N MET A 84 7.34 4.62 -5.63
CA MET A 84 7.65 5.82 -4.84
C MET A 84 7.97 7.02 -5.74
N ASN A 85 8.78 6.83 -6.79
CA ASN A 85 9.20 7.90 -7.72
C ASN A 85 8.07 8.46 -8.60
N LYS A 86 6.89 7.81 -8.65
CA LYS A 86 5.73 8.39 -9.34
C LYS A 86 5.19 9.61 -8.61
N PHE A 87 5.40 9.68 -7.30
CA PHE A 87 4.85 10.70 -6.43
C PHE A 87 5.96 11.67 -6.04
N HIS A 88 5.73 12.96 -6.30
CA HIS A 88 6.66 14.02 -5.95
C HIS A 88 5.99 14.94 -4.94
N LEU A 89 6.52 14.99 -3.73
CA LEU A 89 6.11 15.95 -2.72
C LEU A 89 6.98 17.21 -2.83
N PRO A 90 6.39 18.42 -2.75
CA PRO A 90 7.17 19.64 -2.56
C PRO A 90 7.84 19.64 -1.17
N GLU A 91 8.84 20.51 -0.98
CA GLU A 91 9.60 20.63 0.28
C GLU A 91 8.72 20.94 1.50
N ASN A 92 7.60 21.66 1.28
CA ASN A 92 6.62 21.97 2.32
C ASN A 92 5.21 21.64 1.79
N PRO A 93 4.80 20.36 1.86
CA PRO A 93 3.52 19.95 1.30
C PRO A 93 2.37 20.38 2.21
N THR A 94 1.27 20.76 1.58
CA THR A 94 0.01 21.03 2.25
C THR A 94 -0.66 19.73 2.70
N SER A 95 -1.62 19.82 3.64
CA SER A 95 -2.41 18.66 4.05
C SER A 95 -3.14 18.00 2.88
N ASP A 96 -3.67 18.79 1.93
CA ASP A 96 -4.33 18.28 0.71
C ASP A 96 -3.37 17.43 -0.12
N GLU A 97 -2.16 17.93 -0.37
CA GLU A 97 -1.16 17.24 -1.19
C GLU A 97 -0.71 15.93 -0.53
N ILE A 98 -0.53 15.93 0.79
CA ILE A 98 -0.20 14.72 1.56
C ILE A 98 -1.32 13.69 1.44
N ILE A 99 -2.58 14.12 1.63
CA ILE A 99 -3.75 13.22 1.55
C ILE A 99 -3.89 12.66 0.13
N GLN A 100 -3.77 13.51 -0.89
CA GLN A 100 -3.88 13.07 -2.28
C GLN A 100 -2.84 12.00 -2.59
N ILE A 101 -1.59 12.19 -2.16
CA ILE A 101 -0.52 11.23 -2.38
C ILE A 101 -0.78 9.92 -1.63
N ALA A 102 -1.24 9.98 -0.37
CA ALA A 102 -1.63 8.77 0.36
C ALA A 102 -2.71 7.97 -0.39
N LEU A 103 -3.75 8.65 -0.89
CA LEU A 103 -4.83 8.01 -1.65
C LEU A 103 -4.36 7.44 -3.00
N ASP A 104 -3.40 8.09 -3.66
CA ASP A 104 -2.85 7.62 -4.93
C ASP A 104 -1.93 6.38 -4.74
N PHE A 105 -1.23 6.30 -3.61
CA PHE A 105 -0.49 5.10 -3.21
C PHE A 105 -1.43 3.93 -2.94
N ASP A 106 -2.52 4.15 -2.20
CA ASP A 106 -3.56 3.14 -2.00
C ASP A 106 -4.15 2.69 -3.34
N ASP A 107 -4.42 3.63 -4.26
CA ASP A 107 -4.91 3.30 -5.60
C ASP A 107 -3.92 2.45 -6.40
N THR A 108 -2.62 2.63 -6.19
CA THR A 108 -1.60 1.78 -6.84
C THR A 108 -1.72 0.33 -6.39
N LEU A 109 -1.93 0.08 -5.10
CA LEU A 109 -2.10 -1.27 -4.54
C LEU A 109 -3.46 -1.88 -4.92
N VAL A 110 -4.54 -1.11 -4.81
CA VAL A 110 -5.89 -1.52 -5.22
C VAL A 110 -5.89 -1.96 -6.69
N ASN A 111 -5.32 -1.15 -7.59
CA ASN A 111 -5.26 -1.49 -9.01
C ASN A 111 -4.42 -2.74 -9.28
N LEU A 112 -3.27 -2.87 -8.61
CA LEU A 112 -2.40 -4.03 -8.72
C LEU A 112 -3.13 -5.32 -8.30
N TYR A 113 -3.72 -5.35 -7.10
CA TYR A 113 -4.40 -6.54 -6.59
C TYR A 113 -5.65 -6.88 -7.39
N LYS A 114 -6.40 -5.88 -7.84
CA LYS A 114 -7.54 -6.07 -8.72
C LYS A 114 -7.13 -6.71 -10.06
N GLU A 115 -6.11 -6.16 -10.71
CA GLU A 115 -5.61 -6.66 -11.99
C GLU A 115 -5.17 -8.13 -11.87
N VAL A 116 -4.44 -8.47 -10.81
CA VAL A 116 -4.00 -9.85 -10.59
C VAL A 116 -5.17 -10.77 -10.26
N ALA A 117 -6.14 -10.33 -9.45
CA ALA A 117 -7.35 -11.11 -9.14
C ALA A 117 -8.21 -11.41 -10.40
N GLU A 118 -8.26 -10.48 -11.35
CA GLU A 118 -8.99 -10.65 -12.61
C GLU A 118 -8.26 -11.63 -13.55
N LYS A 119 -6.93 -11.59 -13.58
CA LYS A 119 -6.09 -12.37 -14.50
C LYS A 119 -5.62 -13.72 -13.97
N ALA A 120 -5.71 -13.99 -12.67
CA ALA A 120 -5.37 -15.29 -12.12
C ALA A 120 -6.23 -16.40 -12.76
N ASN A 121 -5.69 -17.61 -12.93
CA ASN A 121 -6.43 -18.72 -13.52
C ASN A 121 -7.05 -19.63 -12.44
N ASP A 122 -6.39 -19.78 -11.30
CA ASP A 122 -6.84 -20.65 -10.22
C ASP A 122 -7.69 -19.89 -9.17
N SER A 123 -8.65 -20.59 -8.58
CA SER A 123 -9.61 -20.00 -7.65
C SER A 123 -8.99 -19.61 -6.30
N GLN A 124 -7.88 -20.24 -5.90
CA GLN A 124 -7.23 -19.97 -4.61
C GLN A 124 -6.46 -18.65 -4.66
N THR A 125 -5.67 -18.43 -5.71
CA THR A 125 -4.97 -17.18 -5.95
C THR A 125 -5.94 -16.02 -6.15
N LYS A 126 -7.04 -16.24 -6.91
CA LYS A 126 -8.13 -15.25 -7.00
C LYS A 126 -8.67 -14.86 -5.63
N ALA A 127 -8.92 -15.84 -4.77
CA ALA A 127 -9.45 -15.58 -3.43
C ALA A 127 -8.46 -14.77 -2.59
N VAL A 128 -7.16 -15.07 -2.66
CA VAL A 128 -6.13 -14.29 -1.97
C VAL A 128 -6.12 -12.84 -2.42
N PHE A 129 -5.99 -12.59 -3.73
CA PHE A 129 -5.90 -11.21 -4.21
C PHE A 129 -7.21 -10.44 -4.02
N LYS A 130 -8.37 -11.11 -4.00
CA LYS A 130 -9.63 -10.48 -3.58
C LYS A 130 -9.65 -10.10 -2.10
N ASN A 131 -9.08 -10.92 -1.22
CA ASN A 131 -8.99 -10.59 0.19
C ASN A 131 -8.03 -9.40 0.42
N LEU A 132 -6.89 -9.38 -0.29
CA LEU A 132 -5.94 -8.26 -0.25
C LEU A 132 -6.58 -6.98 -0.80
N LEU A 133 -7.27 -7.06 -1.94
CA LEU A 133 -8.03 -5.94 -2.50
C LEU A 133 -9.06 -5.38 -1.51
N GLN A 134 -9.83 -6.25 -0.85
CA GLN A 134 -10.83 -5.83 0.14
C GLN A 134 -10.20 -5.18 1.37
N LEU A 135 -9.00 -5.63 1.77
CA LEU A 135 -8.23 -5.01 2.84
C LEU A 135 -7.86 -3.58 2.44
N GLU A 136 -7.20 -3.38 1.30
CA GLU A 136 -6.79 -2.06 0.81
C GLU A 136 -7.99 -1.11 0.61
N GLU A 137 -9.08 -1.57 -0.02
CA GLU A 137 -10.27 -0.75 -0.24
C GLU A 137 -10.88 -0.23 1.08
N LYS A 138 -10.88 -1.08 2.12
CA LYS A 138 -11.37 -0.70 3.44
C LYS A 138 -10.46 0.34 4.10
N GLU A 139 -9.16 0.17 3.97
CA GLU A 139 -8.15 1.00 4.62
C GLU A 139 -8.05 2.37 3.95
N LYS A 140 -8.15 2.43 2.62
CA LYS A 140 -8.33 3.68 1.85
C LYS A 140 -9.53 4.50 2.34
N ILE A 141 -10.66 3.84 2.62
CA ILE A 141 -11.85 4.52 3.16
C ILE A 141 -11.56 5.11 4.56
N GLN A 142 -10.76 4.44 5.38
CA GLN A 142 -10.36 4.96 6.69
C GLN A 142 -9.46 6.18 6.56
N VAL A 143 -8.47 6.15 5.65
CA VAL A 143 -7.60 7.30 5.36
C VAL A 143 -8.42 8.50 4.90
N ALA A 144 -9.31 8.31 3.92
CA ALA A 144 -10.18 9.38 3.43
C ALA A 144 -11.06 9.99 4.53
N ARG A 145 -11.58 9.16 5.45
CA ARG A 145 -12.39 9.63 6.58
C ARG A 145 -11.57 10.39 7.62
N ALA A 146 -10.41 9.86 7.99
CA ALA A 146 -9.51 10.50 8.94
C ALA A 146 -9.00 11.85 8.41
N ALA A 147 -8.67 11.90 7.13
CA ALA A 147 -8.39 13.13 6.41
C ALA A 147 -9.53 14.13 6.63
N MET A 148 -10.76 13.82 6.23
CA MET A 148 -11.94 14.71 6.39
C MET A 148 -12.12 15.21 7.83
N MET A 149 -11.96 14.35 8.84
CA MET A 149 -12.09 14.78 10.24
C MET A 149 -11.03 15.81 10.65
N LEU A 150 -9.80 15.71 10.13
CA LEU A 150 -8.72 16.67 10.39
C LEU A 150 -8.92 18.00 9.64
N TRP A 151 -9.75 18.03 8.60
CA TRP A 151 -10.15 19.27 7.91
C TRP A 151 -11.13 20.10 8.73
N ASP A 152 -12.08 19.43 9.39
CA ASP A 152 -13.18 20.04 10.14
C ASP A 152 -12.78 20.58 11.53
N MET A 153 -11.54 20.35 11.97
CA MET A 153 -10.97 20.82 13.25
C MET A 153 -10.30 22.19 13.16
#